data_AF-A0A6L6ZXZ6-F1
#
_entry.id   AF-A0A6L6ZXZ6-F1
#
_cell.length_a   1.000
_cell.length_b   1.000
_cell.length_c   1.000
_cell.angle_alpha   90.00
_cell.angle_beta   90.00
_cell.angle_gamma   90.00
#
_symmetry.space_group_name_H-M   'P 1'
#
loop_
_entity.id
_entity.type
_entity.pdbx_description
1 polymer ?
#
loop_
_entity_poly.entity_id
_entity_poly.type
_entity_poly.pdbx_seq_one_letter_code
_entity_poly.pdbx_strand_id
1 'polypeptide(L)'
;AEMGQALEVLYALWRLDEISGMQGAQILQTTLCAAIDRTLWLCESNGRPDEKEFHAHLHSWQALCHILRDLHSGVQLPGISLSAAVALLERRSQAIHAPALDRGAAHGALMRLEHPNASAEAALTMLAQLSPAQSGEALHGLLALARHQLACQPTFIAGFSSHLNQLSDADFINALPDLRAAMAWLPPRERGTLAHQVLEHYQLAQLPVSALQMPLHCPPQAIAHHQQLEQQALASLQHWGVFHV
;
A
#
# COMPACT_ATOMS: atom_id res chain seq x y z
N ALA A 1 10.26 -11.61 -1.22
CA ALA A 1 11.63 -11.42 -1.78
C ALA A 1 12.29 -10.17 -1.20
N GLU A 2 13.45 -10.33 -0.57
CA GLU A 2 14.14 -9.30 0.25
C GLU A 2 15.15 -8.45 -0.55
N MET A 3 14.77 -7.91 -1.71
CA MET A 3 15.69 -7.08 -2.51
C MET A 3 15.73 -5.62 -2.05
N GLY A 4 14.72 -5.15 -1.33
CA GLY A 4 14.56 -3.73 -0.95
C GLY A 4 15.73 -3.16 -0.18
N GLN A 5 16.21 -3.85 0.87
CA GLN A 5 17.33 -3.36 1.67
C GLN A 5 18.64 -3.30 0.85
N ALA A 6 18.89 -4.32 0.02
CA ALA A 6 20.06 -4.34 -0.84
C ALA A 6 20.01 -3.20 -1.87
N LEU A 7 18.86 -2.98 -2.52
CA LEU A 7 18.66 -1.88 -3.46
C LEU A 7 18.87 -0.52 -2.79
N GLU A 8 18.29 -0.32 -1.61
CA GLU A 8 18.40 0.95 -0.88
C GLU A 8 19.86 1.28 -0.54
N VAL A 9 20.60 0.30 -0.02
CA VAL A 9 22.02 0.48 0.32
C VAL A 9 22.87 0.70 -0.92
N LEU A 10 22.73 -0.14 -1.95
CA LEU A 10 23.51 0.01 -3.19
C LEU A 10 23.24 1.35 -3.87
N TYR A 11 21.99 1.78 -3.90
CA TYR A 11 21.61 3.06 -4.50
C TYR A 11 22.12 4.25 -3.70
N ALA A 12 22.02 4.21 -2.36
CA ALA A 12 22.54 5.25 -1.50
C ALA A 12 24.06 5.41 -1.64
N LEU A 13 24.82 4.32 -1.64
CA LEU A 13 26.27 4.35 -1.84
C LEU A 13 26.63 4.90 -3.22
N TRP A 14 25.97 4.42 -4.28
CA TRP A 14 26.27 4.89 -5.64
C TRP A 14 25.91 6.37 -5.86
N ARG A 15 24.86 6.89 -5.21
CA ARG A 15 24.37 8.25 -5.44
C ARG A 15 24.96 9.30 -4.51
N LEU A 16 25.10 8.98 -3.22
CA LEU A 16 25.32 9.97 -2.16
C LEU A 16 26.68 9.86 -1.46
N ASP A 17 27.41 8.76 -1.62
CA ASP A 17 28.64 8.52 -0.86
C ASP A 17 29.88 9.15 -1.52
N GLU A 18 30.00 10.47 -1.35
CA GLU A 18 31.18 11.25 -1.73
C GLU A 18 32.40 10.94 -0.83
N ILE A 19 32.17 10.60 0.44
CA ILE A 19 33.23 10.48 1.45
C ILE A 19 34.10 9.24 1.20
N SER A 20 33.47 8.11 0.85
CA SER A 20 34.21 6.87 0.56
C SER A 20 34.64 6.75 -0.90
N GLY A 21 34.33 7.74 -1.75
CA GLY A 21 34.60 7.73 -3.19
C GLY A 21 33.75 6.72 -3.97
N MET A 22 32.61 6.30 -3.41
CA MET A 22 31.72 5.30 -4.00
C MET A 22 30.71 5.92 -4.97
N GLN A 23 30.51 7.23 -4.90
CA GLN A 23 29.65 7.96 -5.82
C GLN A 23 30.06 7.71 -7.28
N GLY A 24 29.12 7.22 -8.09
CA GLY A 24 29.38 6.92 -9.51
C GLY A 24 30.32 5.73 -9.75
N ALA A 25 30.70 4.95 -8.73
CA ALA A 25 31.62 3.83 -8.90
C ALA A 25 31.04 2.77 -9.86
N GLN A 26 31.81 2.39 -10.87
CA GLN A 26 31.37 1.48 -11.94
C GLN A 26 30.93 0.11 -11.41
N ILE A 27 31.61 -0.43 -10.39
CA ILE A 27 31.24 -1.72 -9.79
C ILE A 27 29.87 -1.65 -9.12
N LEU A 28 29.59 -0.59 -8.37
CA LEU A 28 28.30 -0.38 -7.73
C LEU A 28 27.21 -0.14 -8.77
N GLN A 29 27.51 0.60 -9.83
CA GLN A 29 26.57 0.78 -10.95
C GLN A 29 26.19 -0.56 -11.57
N THR A 30 27.16 -1.42 -11.91
CA THR A 30 26.89 -2.73 -12.52
C THR A 30 26.08 -3.62 -11.58
N THR A 31 26.41 -3.66 -10.29
CA THR A 31 25.64 -4.43 -9.30
C THR A 31 24.24 -3.89 -9.12
N LEU A 32 24.08 -2.56 -9.06
CA LEU A 32 22.79 -1.89 -8.94
C LEU A 32 21.90 -2.18 -10.15
N CYS A 33 22.42 -2.09 -11.37
CA CYS A 33 21.65 -2.40 -12.57
C CYS A 33 21.15 -3.85 -12.55
N ALA A 34 22.03 -4.81 -12.23
CA ALA A 34 21.63 -6.22 -12.11
C ALA A 34 20.58 -6.45 -11.00
N ALA A 35 20.69 -5.74 -9.87
CA ALA A 35 19.72 -5.82 -8.79
C ALA A 35 18.36 -5.22 -9.17
N ILE A 36 18.34 -4.10 -9.90
CA ILE A 36 17.11 -3.48 -10.42
C ILE A 36 16.45 -4.42 -11.44
N ASP A 37 17.20 -4.95 -12.40
CA ASP A 37 16.68 -5.89 -13.40
C ASP A 37 16.07 -7.14 -12.73
N ARG A 38 16.77 -7.68 -11.72
CA ARG A 38 16.26 -8.82 -10.93
C ARG A 38 14.98 -8.45 -10.19
N THR A 39 14.91 -7.26 -9.61
CA THR A 39 13.74 -6.79 -8.85
C THR A 39 12.55 -6.58 -9.78
N LEU A 40 12.75 -5.97 -10.95
CA LEU A 40 11.72 -5.82 -11.97
C LEU A 40 11.17 -7.18 -12.41
N TRP A 41 12.04 -8.17 -12.65
CA TRP A 41 11.59 -9.54 -12.94
C TRP A 41 10.79 -10.16 -11.80
N LEU A 42 11.19 -9.94 -10.55
CA LEU A 42 10.47 -10.46 -9.38
C LEU A 42 9.09 -9.81 -9.22
N CYS A 43 8.95 -8.52 -9.55
CA CYS A 43 7.66 -7.83 -9.58
C CYS A 43 6.66 -8.44 -10.58
N GLU A 44 7.13 -9.13 -11.63
CA GLU A 44 6.28 -9.84 -12.59
C GLU A 44 5.83 -11.23 -12.09
N SER A 45 6.42 -11.75 -11.01
CA SER A 45 6.05 -13.05 -10.46
C SER A 45 4.66 -13.03 -9.81
N ASN A 46 3.88 -14.11 -9.93
CA ASN A 46 2.54 -14.19 -9.33
C ASN A 46 2.56 -14.78 -7.89
N GLY A 47 3.74 -14.87 -7.28
CA GLY A 47 3.88 -15.36 -5.91
C GLY A 47 3.31 -14.36 -4.93
N ARG A 48 2.35 -14.79 -4.10
CA ARG A 48 1.88 -13.99 -2.97
C ARG A 48 2.94 -14.06 -1.85
N PRO A 49 3.35 -12.94 -1.25
CA PRO A 49 4.27 -12.99 -0.12
C PRO A 49 3.58 -13.63 1.08
N ASP A 50 4.33 -14.43 1.83
CA ASP A 50 3.92 -14.91 3.14
C ASP A 50 3.84 -13.74 4.14
N GLU A 51 3.09 -13.91 5.24
CA GLU A 51 2.90 -12.86 6.25
C GLU A 51 4.22 -12.30 6.80
N LYS A 52 5.23 -13.16 7.00
CA LYS A 52 6.57 -12.76 7.46
C LYS A 52 7.33 -11.92 6.44
N GLU A 53 7.05 -12.12 5.16
CA GLU A 53 7.73 -11.44 4.05
C GLU A 53 7.00 -10.19 3.57
N PHE A 54 5.75 -9.99 4.01
CA PHE A 54 4.86 -8.93 3.54
C PHE A 54 5.52 -7.54 3.56
N HIS A 55 6.14 -7.17 4.67
CA HIS A 55 6.82 -5.89 4.82
C HIS A 55 8.09 -5.78 3.96
N ALA A 56 8.90 -6.84 3.89
CA ALA A 56 10.10 -6.86 3.06
C ALA A 56 9.76 -6.78 1.56
N HIS A 57 8.65 -7.38 1.16
CA HIS A 57 8.12 -7.31 -0.19
C HIS A 57 7.69 -5.89 -0.56
N LEU A 58 6.89 -5.23 0.29
CA LEU A 58 6.52 -3.83 0.07
C LEU A 58 7.73 -2.87 0.13
N HIS A 59 8.71 -3.14 0.99
CA HIS A 59 9.95 -2.36 1.04
C HIS A 59 10.73 -2.46 -0.28
N SER A 60 10.73 -3.63 -0.94
CA SER A 60 11.31 -3.79 -2.28
C SER A 60 10.61 -2.93 -3.33
N TRP A 61 9.28 -2.86 -3.30
CA TRP A 61 8.51 -1.93 -4.14
C TRP A 61 8.83 -0.46 -3.85
N GLN A 62 9.00 -0.08 -2.58
CA GLN A 62 9.37 1.28 -2.18
C GLN A 62 10.76 1.68 -2.67
N ALA A 63 11.75 0.80 -2.49
CA ALA A 63 13.12 1.03 -2.95
C ALA A 63 13.16 1.18 -4.48
N LEU A 64 12.47 0.30 -5.21
CA LEU A 64 12.35 0.40 -6.67
C LEU A 64 11.69 1.71 -7.09
N CYS A 65 10.54 2.06 -6.49
CA CYS A 65 9.81 3.29 -6.81
C CYS A 65 10.65 4.55 -6.53
N HIS A 66 11.43 4.54 -5.45
CA HIS A 66 12.37 5.63 -5.13
C HIS A 66 13.38 5.83 -6.27
N ILE A 67 14.05 4.76 -6.69
CA ILE A 67 15.04 4.79 -7.77
C ILE A 67 14.37 5.29 -9.06
N LEU A 68 13.22 4.71 -9.45
CA LEU A 68 12.52 5.08 -10.69
C LEU A 68 12.10 6.56 -10.69
N ARG A 69 11.67 7.10 -9.54
CA ARG A 69 11.32 8.52 -9.40
C ARG A 69 12.54 9.41 -9.65
N ASP A 70 13.69 9.02 -9.14
CA ASP A 70 14.91 9.80 -9.35
C ASP A 70 15.38 9.74 -10.81
N LEU A 71 15.26 8.59 -11.47
CA LEU A 71 15.48 8.47 -12.92
C LEU A 71 14.51 9.36 -13.70
N HIS A 72 13.24 9.39 -13.31
CA HIS A 72 12.23 10.28 -13.89
C HIS A 72 12.59 11.76 -13.71
N SER A 73 13.19 12.13 -12.57
CA SER A 73 13.67 13.49 -12.30
C SER A 73 15.00 13.86 -12.99
N GLY A 74 15.61 12.93 -13.72
CA GLY A 74 16.80 13.18 -14.55
C GLY A 74 18.08 12.51 -14.10
N VAL A 75 18.08 11.72 -13.01
CA VAL A 75 19.25 10.91 -12.62
C VAL A 75 19.54 9.90 -13.73
N GLN A 76 20.79 9.84 -14.20
CA GLN A 76 21.20 8.93 -15.26
C GLN A 76 21.83 7.68 -14.66
N LEU A 77 21.19 6.53 -14.87
CA LEU A 77 21.74 5.22 -14.52
C LEU A 77 21.85 4.36 -15.80
N PRO A 78 23.02 4.35 -16.46
CA PRO A 78 23.20 3.60 -17.70
C PRO A 78 22.90 2.11 -17.50
N GLY A 79 22.09 1.56 -18.40
CA GLY A 79 21.69 0.15 -18.38
C GLY A 79 20.24 -0.09 -17.93
N ILE A 80 19.60 0.89 -17.28
CA ILE A 80 18.19 0.80 -16.89
C ILE A 80 17.31 1.61 -17.84
N SER A 81 16.28 0.96 -18.38
CA SER A 81 15.26 1.61 -19.20
C SER A 81 14.06 2.02 -18.35
N LEU A 82 13.92 3.32 -18.08
CA LEU A 82 12.76 3.85 -17.34
C LEU A 82 11.44 3.54 -18.06
N SER A 83 11.41 3.64 -19.40
CA SER A 83 10.21 3.35 -20.18
C SER A 83 9.81 1.87 -20.09
N ALA A 84 10.78 0.95 -20.07
CA ALA A 84 10.50 -0.47 -19.88
C ALA A 84 9.96 -0.77 -18.46
N ALA A 85 10.54 -0.12 -17.44
CA ALA A 85 10.07 -0.24 -16.06
C ALA A 85 8.64 0.30 -15.91
N VAL A 86 8.34 1.49 -16.47
CA VAL A 86 6.98 2.06 -16.47
C VAL A 86 5.99 1.13 -17.18
N ALA A 87 6.35 0.60 -18.36
CA ALA A 87 5.50 -0.34 -19.08
C ALA A 87 5.22 -1.64 -18.28
N LEU A 88 6.19 -2.10 -17.48
CA LEU A 88 5.98 -3.23 -16.57
C LEU A 88 4.99 -2.87 -15.46
N LEU A 89 5.14 -1.70 -14.83
CA LEU A 89 4.20 -1.23 -13.81
C LEU A 89 2.77 -1.10 -14.36
N GLU A 90 2.61 -0.60 -15.58
CA GLU A 90 1.30 -0.52 -16.26
C GLU A 90 0.69 -1.90 -16.49
N ARG A 91 1.46 -2.85 -17.05
CA ARG A 91 0.98 -4.22 -17.22
C ARG A 91 0.60 -4.84 -15.89
N ARG A 92 1.40 -4.59 -14.85
CA ARG A 92 1.22 -5.21 -13.53
C ARG A 92 0.00 -4.68 -12.80
N SER A 93 -0.28 -3.37 -12.86
CA SER A 93 -1.47 -2.78 -12.24
C SER A 93 -2.77 -3.34 -12.85
N GLN A 94 -2.75 -3.66 -14.14
CA GLN A 94 -3.91 -4.17 -14.90
C GLN A 94 -4.02 -5.70 -14.93
N ALA A 95 -2.99 -6.43 -14.51
CA ALA A 95 -2.97 -7.88 -14.58
C ALA A 95 -3.96 -8.52 -13.58
N ILE A 96 -5.05 -9.09 -14.10
CA ILE A 96 -6.12 -9.72 -13.30
C ILE A 96 -5.60 -10.84 -12.39
N HIS A 97 -4.59 -11.58 -12.83
CA HIS A 97 -4.00 -12.70 -12.09
C HIS A 97 -2.87 -12.30 -11.13
N ALA A 98 -2.48 -11.02 -11.10
CA ALA A 98 -1.49 -10.54 -10.16
C ALA A 98 -2.07 -10.50 -8.74
N PRO A 99 -1.28 -10.78 -7.69
CA PRO A 99 -1.66 -10.53 -6.31
C PRO A 99 -2.14 -9.08 -6.14
N ALA A 100 -3.23 -8.89 -5.40
CA ALA A 100 -3.87 -7.59 -5.25
C ALA A 100 -2.90 -6.54 -4.67
N LEU A 101 -2.06 -6.96 -3.72
CA LEU A 101 -0.96 -6.16 -3.17
C LEU A 101 -0.05 -5.57 -4.25
N ASP A 102 0.40 -6.39 -5.21
CA ASP A 102 1.29 -5.96 -6.28
C ASP A 102 0.60 -5.03 -7.27
N ARG A 103 -0.68 -5.28 -7.56
CA ARG A 103 -1.48 -4.40 -8.44
C ARG A 103 -1.57 -3.00 -7.82
N GLY A 104 -1.88 -2.95 -6.53
CA GLY A 104 -1.91 -1.71 -5.77
C GLY A 104 -0.56 -1.02 -5.70
N ALA A 105 0.51 -1.78 -5.45
CA ALA A 105 1.87 -1.25 -5.42
C ALA A 105 2.30 -0.68 -6.79
N ALA A 106 2.04 -1.42 -7.88
CA ALA A 106 2.35 -0.97 -9.23
C ALA A 106 1.57 0.30 -9.59
N HIS A 107 0.28 0.38 -9.27
CA HIS A 107 -0.52 1.59 -9.50
C HIS A 107 -0.03 2.77 -8.65
N GLY A 108 0.29 2.53 -7.37
CA GLY A 108 0.86 3.54 -6.49
C GLY A 108 2.21 4.06 -6.99
N ALA A 109 3.07 3.19 -7.52
CA ALA A 109 4.32 3.58 -8.15
C ALA A 109 4.08 4.44 -9.40
N LEU A 110 3.12 4.08 -10.25
CA LEU A 110 2.74 4.90 -11.42
C LEU A 110 2.22 6.29 -11.01
N MET A 111 1.40 6.38 -9.96
CA MET A 111 0.95 7.66 -9.40
C MET A 111 2.14 8.50 -8.89
N ARG A 112 3.13 7.84 -8.28
CA ARG A 112 4.35 8.48 -7.78
C ARG A 112 5.26 9.00 -8.89
N LEU A 113 5.20 8.37 -10.06
CA LEU A 113 5.88 8.77 -11.29
C LEU A 113 5.05 9.74 -12.15
N GLU A 114 3.93 10.24 -11.63
CA GLU A 114 3.03 11.18 -12.32
C GLU A 114 2.56 10.65 -13.69
N HIS A 115 2.36 9.33 -13.78
CA HIS A 115 1.95 8.68 -15.02
C HIS A 115 0.53 9.14 -15.42
N PRO A 116 0.28 9.56 -16.67
CA PRO A 116 -1.00 10.16 -17.09
C PRO A 116 -2.24 9.31 -16.81
N ASN A 117 -2.10 7.98 -16.89
CA ASN A 117 -3.19 7.03 -16.69
C ASN A 117 -3.34 6.56 -15.23
N ALA A 118 -2.48 7.03 -14.32
CA ALA A 118 -2.50 6.63 -12.91
C ALA A 118 -3.15 7.73 -12.06
N SER A 119 -4.49 7.68 -11.99
CA SER A 119 -5.31 8.60 -11.19
C SER A 119 -5.95 7.90 -9.98
N ALA A 120 -6.57 8.69 -9.10
CA ALA A 120 -7.41 8.14 -8.02
C ALA A 120 -8.63 7.38 -8.57
N GLU A 121 -9.25 7.85 -9.66
CA GLU A 121 -10.38 7.19 -10.30
C GLU A 121 -9.99 5.82 -10.86
N ALA A 122 -8.79 5.71 -11.45
CA ALA A 122 -8.25 4.43 -11.90
C ALA A 122 -7.96 3.49 -10.71
N ALA A 123 -7.45 4.01 -9.59
CA ALA A 123 -7.27 3.24 -8.36
C ALA A 123 -8.61 2.74 -7.81
N LEU A 124 -9.64 3.59 -7.77
CA LEU A 124 -10.99 3.22 -7.33
C LEU A 124 -11.63 2.17 -8.24
N THR A 125 -11.44 2.29 -9.56
CA THR A 125 -11.90 1.31 -10.54
C THR A 125 -11.23 -0.04 -10.33
N MET A 126 -9.93 -0.06 -10.02
CA MET A 126 -9.21 -1.29 -9.65
C MET A 126 -9.78 -1.90 -8.38
N LEU A 127 -9.97 -1.11 -7.32
CA LEU A 127 -10.50 -1.58 -6.03
C LEU A 127 -11.91 -2.16 -6.18
N ALA A 128 -12.75 -1.54 -7.01
CA ALA A 128 -14.13 -2.00 -7.26
C ALA A 128 -14.22 -3.35 -8.00
N GLN A 129 -13.14 -3.79 -8.67
CA GLN A 129 -13.08 -5.08 -9.35
C GLN A 129 -12.56 -6.23 -8.47
N LEU A 130 -12.11 -5.92 -7.25
CA LEU A 130 -11.52 -6.87 -6.33
C LEU A 130 -12.56 -7.38 -5.33
N SER A 131 -12.33 -8.58 -4.78
CA SER A 131 -13.08 -9.01 -3.60
C SER A 131 -12.78 -8.09 -2.41
N PRO A 132 -13.64 -8.04 -1.38
CA PRO A 132 -13.43 -7.19 -0.21
C PRO A 132 -12.08 -7.42 0.49
N ALA A 133 -11.64 -8.68 0.62
CA ALA A 133 -10.32 -9.00 1.19
C ALA A 133 -9.17 -8.50 0.28
N GLN A 134 -9.30 -8.71 -1.03
CA GLN A 134 -8.30 -8.26 -2.00
C GLN A 134 -8.22 -6.74 -2.10
N SER A 135 -9.31 -6.00 -1.88
CA SER A 135 -9.31 -4.54 -1.91
C SER A 135 -8.46 -3.97 -0.76
N GLY A 136 -8.49 -4.59 0.43
CA GLY A 136 -7.59 -4.28 1.54
C GLY A 136 -6.12 -4.50 1.19
N GLU A 137 -5.79 -5.67 0.61
CA GLU A 137 -4.43 -5.97 0.14
C GLU A 137 -3.94 -4.98 -0.93
N ALA A 138 -4.78 -4.64 -1.91
CA ALA A 138 -4.43 -3.64 -2.91
C ALA A 138 -4.24 -2.25 -2.29
N LEU A 139 -5.06 -1.89 -1.31
CA LEU A 139 -4.94 -0.62 -0.60
C LEU A 139 -3.62 -0.51 0.17
N HIS A 140 -3.10 -1.60 0.72
CA HIS A 140 -1.76 -1.65 1.29
C HIS A 140 -0.69 -1.22 0.29
N GLY A 141 -0.68 -1.83 -0.89
CA GLY A 141 0.27 -1.49 -1.95
C GLY A 141 0.12 -0.04 -2.40
N LEU A 142 -1.11 0.41 -2.63
CA LEU A 142 -1.42 1.79 -3.03
C LEU A 142 -0.88 2.81 -2.01
N LEU A 143 -1.21 2.65 -0.74
CA LEU A 143 -0.81 3.60 0.30
C LEU A 143 0.69 3.52 0.62
N ALA A 144 1.30 2.35 0.52
CA ALA A 144 2.74 2.21 0.72
C ALA A 144 3.56 3.08 -0.27
N LEU A 145 3.09 3.26 -1.51
CA LEU A 145 3.81 4.02 -2.56
C LEU A 145 3.23 5.41 -2.86
N ALA A 146 1.90 5.59 -2.75
CA ALA A 146 1.20 6.80 -3.18
C ALA A 146 0.39 7.48 -2.06
N ARG A 147 0.74 7.28 -0.78
CA ARG A 147 0.01 7.86 0.36
C ARG A 147 -0.30 9.35 0.23
N HIS A 148 0.67 10.15 -0.22
CA HIS A 148 0.50 11.60 -0.26
C HIS A 148 -0.46 11.99 -1.39
N GLN A 149 -0.29 11.39 -2.57
CA GLN A 149 -1.16 11.62 -3.72
C GLN A 149 -2.61 11.24 -3.41
N LEU A 150 -2.82 10.12 -2.71
CA LEU A 150 -4.16 9.63 -2.38
C LEU A 150 -4.80 10.42 -1.22
N ALA A 151 -4.06 10.66 -0.13
CA ALA A 151 -4.57 11.37 1.04
C ALA A 151 -4.87 12.86 0.77
N CYS A 152 -4.38 13.40 -0.35
CA CYS A 152 -4.67 14.76 -0.79
C CYS A 152 -5.74 14.84 -1.88
N GLN A 153 -6.33 13.74 -2.35
CA GLN A 153 -7.31 13.73 -3.42
C GLN A 153 -8.75 13.52 -2.91
N PRO A 154 -9.62 14.55 -2.93
CA PRO A 154 -11.01 14.43 -2.48
C PRO A 154 -11.80 13.35 -3.23
N THR A 155 -11.53 13.17 -4.53
CA THR A 155 -12.19 12.13 -5.35
C THR A 155 -11.91 10.73 -4.82
N PHE A 156 -10.69 10.48 -4.33
CA PHE A 156 -10.34 9.19 -3.74
C PHE A 156 -11.18 8.93 -2.49
N ILE A 157 -11.32 9.91 -1.60
CA ILE A 157 -12.09 9.77 -0.36
C ILE A 157 -13.57 9.53 -0.64
N ALA A 158 -14.16 10.34 -1.52
CA ALA A 158 -15.56 10.18 -1.88
C ALA A 158 -15.83 8.82 -2.53
N GLY A 159 -14.98 8.41 -3.47
CA GLY A 159 -15.11 7.12 -4.14
C GLY A 159 -14.87 5.94 -3.22
N PHE A 160 -13.87 6.01 -2.35
CA PHE A 160 -13.54 4.94 -1.41
C PHE A 160 -14.63 4.79 -0.34
N SER A 161 -15.15 5.89 0.18
CA SER A 161 -16.33 5.91 1.05
C SER A 161 -17.54 5.24 0.38
N SER A 162 -17.83 5.61 -0.88
CA SER A 162 -18.91 4.97 -1.65
C SER A 162 -18.69 3.46 -1.82
N HIS A 163 -17.45 3.03 -2.11
CA HIS A 163 -17.10 1.62 -2.22
C HIS A 163 -17.33 0.87 -0.90
N LEU A 164 -16.91 1.44 0.25
CA LEU A 164 -17.15 0.84 1.56
C LEU A 164 -18.65 0.73 1.89
N ASN A 165 -19.46 1.73 1.52
CA ASN A 165 -20.91 1.71 1.75
C ASN A 165 -21.67 0.70 0.87
N GLN A 166 -21.02 0.13 -0.16
CA GLN A 166 -21.60 -0.91 -1.01
C GLN A 166 -21.31 -2.33 -0.49
N LEU A 167 -20.39 -2.47 0.48
CA LEU A 167 -20.09 -3.76 1.09
C LEU A 167 -21.23 -4.20 2.01
N SER A 168 -21.49 -5.51 2.04
CA SER A 168 -22.34 -6.08 3.08
C SER A 168 -21.65 -5.99 4.45
N ASP A 169 -22.40 -6.06 5.54
CA ASP A 169 -21.82 -6.04 6.90
C ASP A 169 -20.76 -7.13 7.08
N ALA A 170 -21.02 -8.33 6.55
CA ALA A 170 -20.08 -9.46 6.62
C ALA A 170 -18.81 -9.19 5.82
N ASP A 171 -18.94 -8.67 4.60
CA ASP A 171 -17.81 -8.34 3.73
C ASP A 171 -16.96 -7.22 4.33
N PHE A 172 -17.61 -6.20 4.89
CA PHE A 172 -16.94 -5.10 5.56
C PHE A 172 -16.15 -5.61 6.77
N ILE A 173 -16.75 -6.43 7.65
CA ILE A 173 -16.07 -7.00 8.82
C ILE A 173 -14.87 -7.86 8.40
N ASN A 174 -15.02 -8.65 7.32
CA ASN A 174 -13.93 -9.49 6.81
C ASN A 174 -12.77 -8.67 6.21
N ALA A 175 -13.05 -7.56 5.52
CA ALA A 175 -12.03 -6.70 4.94
C ALA A 175 -11.37 -5.76 5.98
N LEU A 176 -12.04 -5.53 7.11
CA LEU A 176 -11.65 -4.50 8.08
C LEU A 176 -10.23 -4.63 8.64
N PRO A 177 -9.68 -5.83 8.93
CA PRO A 177 -8.30 -5.97 9.40
C PRO A 177 -7.29 -5.38 8.41
N ASP A 178 -7.37 -5.78 7.14
CA ASP A 178 -6.46 -5.29 6.08
C ASP A 178 -6.70 -3.81 5.78
N LEU A 179 -7.94 -3.35 5.79
CA LEU A 179 -8.26 -1.93 5.64
C LEU A 179 -7.61 -1.08 6.73
N ARG A 180 -7.70 -1.51 8.00
CA ARG A 180 -7.04 -0.80 9.11
C ARG A 180 -5.52 -0.87 9.01
N ALA A 181 -4.98 -2.03 8.65
CA ALA A 181 -3.55 -2.21 8.48
C ALA A 181 -3.00 -1.36 7.32
N ALA A 182 -3.77 -1.18 6.24
CA ALA A 182 -3.42 -0.30 5.14
C ALA A 182 -3.33 1.17 5.59
N MET A 183 -4.27 1.63 6.43
CA MET A 183 -4.24 2.98 7.00
C MET A 183 -3.00 3.26 7.87
N ALA A 184 -2.34 2.22 8.40
CA ALA A 184 -1.11 2.38 9.18
C ALA A 184 0.06 2.97 8.33
N TRP A 185 0.00 2.85 7.00
CA TRP A 185 0.99 3.44 6.09
C TRP A 185 0.94 4.97 5.99
N LEU A 186 -0.16 5.58 6.43
CA LEU A 186 -0.32 7.04 6.47
C LEU A 186 0.36 7.59 7.73
N PRO A 187 1.38 8.48 7.63
CA PRO A 187 1.94 9.17 8.79
C PRO A 187 0.94 10.12 9.46
N PRO A 188 1.26 10.66 10.66
CA PRO A 188 0.39 11.59 11.36
C PRO A 188 -0.13 12.76 10.51
N ARG A 189 0.72 13.35 9.66
CA ARG A 189 0.34 14.47 8.79
C ARG A 189 -0.69 14.05 7.76
N GLU A 190 -0.40 13.01 6.98
CA GLU A 190 -1.30 12.50 5.94
C GLU A 190 -2.61 11.95 6.53
N ARG A 191 -2.58 11.32 7.72
CA ARG A 191 -3.80 10.95 8.46
C ARG A 191 -4.61 12.17 8.84
N GLY A 192 -3.96 13.26 9.26
CA GLY A 192 -4.63 14.53 9.53
C GLY A 192 -5.30 15.10 8.30
N THR A 193 -4.61 15.12 7.15
CA THR A 193 -5.21 15.55 5.87
C THR A 193 -6.40 14.68 5.49
N LEU A 194 -6.24 13.35 5.55
CA LEU A 194 -7.31 12.39 5.29
C LEU A 194 -8.53 12.67 6.17
N ALA A 195 -8.32 12.88 7.46
CA ALA A 195 -9.40 13.13 8.43
C ALA A 195 -10.20 14.40 8.09
N HIS A 196 -9.54 15.48 7.68
CA HIS A 196 -10.25 16.68 7.22
C HIS A 196 -11.09 16.40 5.97
N GLN A 197 -10.53 15.67 5.00
CA GLN A 197 -11.27 15.31 3.79
C GLN A 197 -12.46 14.40 4.07
N VAL A 198 -12.35 13.49 5.05
CA VAL A 198 -13.48 12.66 5.52
C VAL A 198 -14.57 13.55 6.12
N LEU A 199 -14.22 14.50 6.99
CA LEU A 199 -15.20 15.43 7.55
C LEU A 199 -15.87 16.29 6.48
N GLU A 200 -15.11 16.81 5.52
CA GLU A 200 -15.66 17.56 4.38
C GLU A 200 -16.61 16.70 3.54
N HIS A 201 -16.24 15.46 3.23
CA HIS A 201 -17.06 14.53 2.45
C HIS A 201 -18.43 14.28 3.11
N TYR A 202 -18.45 14.10 4.43
CA TYR A 202 -19.68 13.91 5.20
C TYR A 202 -20.38 15.21 5.62
N GLN A 203 -19.94 16.37 5.13
CA GLN A 203 -20.50 17.69 5.47
C GLN A 203 -20.44 18.01 6.98
N LEU A 204 -19.36 17.56 7.62
CA LEU A 204 -19.05 17.71 9.04
C LEU A 204 -17.77 18.54 9.27
N ALA A 205 -17.37 19.37 8.31
CA ALA A 205 -16.14 20.18 8.36
C ALA A 205 -16.06 21.13 9.57
N GLN A 206 -17.19 21.43 10.21
CA GLN A 206 -17.28 22.19 11.45
C GLN A 206 -16.77 21.42 12.69
N LEU A 207 -16.68 20.09 12.62
CA LEU A 207 -16.18 19.28 13.73
C LEU A 207 -14.65 19.27 13.73
N PRO A 208 -14.00 19.25 14.91
CA PRO A 208 -12.57 19.03 14.97
C PRO A 208 -12.22 17.60 14.53
N VAL A 209 -11.03 17.38 13.97
CA VAL A 209 -10.54 16.04 13.62
C VAL A 209 -10.57 15.06 14.81
N SER A 210 -10.38 15.55 16.03
CA SER A 210 -10.49 14.74 17.25
C SER A 210 -11.89 14.13 17.44
N ALA A 211 -12.93 14.67 16.80
CA ALA A 211 -14.27 14.09 16.80
C ALA A 211 -14.29 12.68 16.18
N LEU A 212 -13.45 12.41 15.18
CA LEU A 212 -13.32 11.08 14.56
C LEU A 212 -12.65 10.05 15.48
N GLN A 213 -11.97 10.52 16.53
CA GLN A 213 -11.31 9.67 17.52
C GLN A 213 -12.11 9.58 18.83
N MET A 214 -13.25 10.26 18.91
CA MET A 214 -14.07 10.18 20.10
C MET A 214 -14.55 8.73 20.29
N PRO A 215 -14.32 8.15 21.47
CA PRO A 215 -14.79 6.80 21.74
C PRO A 215 -16.30 6.78 21.54
N LEU A 216 -16.77 5.84 20.73
CA LEU A 216 -18.20 5.55 20.63
C LEU A 216 -18.70 5.25 22.05
N HIS A 217 -19.71 6.00 22.49
CA HIS A 217 -20.30 5.82 23.81
C HIS A 217 -21.08 4.51 23.81
N CYS A 218 -20.39 3.41 24.12
CA CYS A 218 -21.00 2.11 24.31
C CYS A 218 -21.18 1.91 25.82
N PRO A 219 -22.41 1.68 26.32
CA PRO A 219 -22.61 1.42 27.74
C PRO A 219 -21.77 0.19 28.14
N PRO A 220 -21.12 0.21 29.32
CA PRO A 220 -20.20 -0.87 29.73
C PRO A 220 -20.89 -2.25 29.73
N GLN A 221 -22.21 -2.29 29.94
CA GLN A 221 -23.01 -3.50 29.82
C GLN A 221 -23.01 -4.10 28.40
N ALA A 222 -23.03 -3.27 27.37
CA ALA A 222 -22.99 -3.74 25.97
C ALA A 222 -21.60 -4.25 25.59
N ILE A 223 -20.53 -3.61 26.09
CA ILE A 223 -19.15 -4.11 25.91
C ILE A 223 -18.99 -5.48 26.57
N ALA A 224 -19.42 -5.61 27.84
CA ALA A 224 -19.36 -6.89 28.57
C ALA A 224 -20.17 -7.99 27.88
N HIS A 225 -21.36 -7.66 27.37
CA HIS A 225 -22.20 -8.59 26.61
C HIS A 225 -21.50 -9.07 25.33
N HIS A 226 -20.89 -8.17 24.55
CA HIS A 226 -20.16 -8.56 23.33
C HIS A 226 -18.90 -9.38 23.64
N GLN A 227 -18.14 -9.03 24.67
CA GLN A 227 -17.00 -9.84 25.12
C GLN A 227 -17.43 -11.25 25.55
N GLN A 228 -18.56 -11.38 26.23
CA GLN A 228 -19.11 -12.69 26.61
C GLN A 228 -19.51 -13.51 25.38
N LEU A 229 -20.16 -12.89 24.38
CA LEU A 229 -20.48 -13.57 23.12
C LEU A 229 -19.23 -14.03 22.37
N GLU A 230 -18.19 -13.21 22.32
CA GLU A 230 -16.90 -13.54 21.71
C GLU A 230 -16.23 -14.72 22.43
N GLN A 231 -16.20 -14.72 23.77
CA GLN A 231 -15.68 -15.84 24.56
C GLN A 231 -16.47 -17.13 24.33
N GLN A 232 -17.80 -17.04 24.21
CA GLN A 232 -18.66 -18.21 23.91
C GLN A 232 -18.41 -18.76 22.50
N ALA A 233 -18.22 -17.88 21.51
CA ALA A 233 -17.87 -18.27 20.15
C ALA A 233 -16.50 -18.96 20.11
N LEU A 234 -15.48 -18.38 20.75
CA LEU A 234 -14.14 -18.97 20.84
C LEU A 234 -14.14 -20.33 21.56
N ALA A 235 -14.86 -20.45 22.69
CA ALA A 235 -14.99 -21.72 23.41
C ALA A 235 -15.69 -22.80 22.56
N SER A 236 -16.69 -22.39 21.77
CA SER A 236 -17.35 -23.30 20.83
C SER A 236 -16.39 -23.75 19.72
N LEU A 237 -15.65 -22.83 19.11
CA LEU A 237 -14.66 -23.17 18.09
C LEU A 237 -13.55 -24.09 18.60
N GLN A 238 -13.10 -23.89 19.85
CA GLN A 238 -12.17 -24.80 20.53
C GLN A 238 -12.77 -26.18 20.76
N HIS A 239 -14.03 -26.27 21.18
CA HIS A 239 -14.72 -27.54 21.37
C HIS A 239 -14.81 -28.37 20.08
N TRP A 240 -15.02 -27.71 18.94
CA TRP A 240 -15.06 -28.34 17.62
C TRP A 240 -13.68 -28.58 17.00
N GLY A 241 -12.58 -28.22 17.68
CA GLY A 241 -11.21 -28.40 17.18
C GLY A 241 -10.83 -27.49 16.01
N VAL A 242 -11.60 -26.42 15.77
CA VAL A 242 -11.40 -25.47 14.65
C VAL A 242 -10.41 -24.36 15.04
N PHE A 243 -10.14 -24.17 16.33
CA PHE A 243 -9.25 -23.13 16.85
C PHE A 243 -8.34 -23.69 17.95
N HIS A 244 -7.02 -23.58 17.74
CA HIS A 244 -5.99 -23.91 18.73
C HIS A 244 -5.20 -22.64 19.05
N VAL A 245 -5.09 -22.32 20.36
CA VAL A 245 -4.27 -21.21 20.89
C VAL A 245 -2.81 -21.65 20.97
#